data_AF-A0A699X5B2-F1
#
_entry.id   AF-A0A699X5B2-F1
#
_cell.length_a   1.000
_cell.length_b   1.000
_cell.length_c   1.000
_cell.angle_alpha   90.00
_cell.angle_beta   90.00
_cell.angle_gamma   90.00
#
_symmetry.space_group_name_H-M   'P 1'
#
loop_
_entity.id
_entity.type
_entity.pdbx_description
1 polymer ?
#
loop_
_entity_poly.entity_id
_entity_poly.type
_entity_poly.pdbx_seq_one_letter_code
_entity_poly.pdbx_strand_id
1 'polypeptide(L)'
;VVFGPNVTVADKVTIHAFSHLEGASVGQGAEVGPYARLRPGAVLGAKSKVGNFVEMKKAVLGAGAKANHLSYIGDAEVGAGANIGAGTITCNYD
;
A
#
# COMPACT_ATOMS: atom_id res chain seq x y z
N VAL A 1 -9.90 -10.88 -3.73
CA VAL A 1 -9.11 -10.19 -2.70
C VAL A 1 -8.87 -11.17 -1.58
N VAL A 2 -7.67 -11.24 -1.04
CA VAL A 2 -7.35 -12.10 0.12
C VAL A 2 -7.04 -11.20 1.31
N PHE A 3 -7.73 -11.45 2.42
CA PHE A 3 -7.46 -10.84 3.72
C PHE A 3 -6.83 -11.90 4.64
N GLY A 4 -5.57 -11.68 4.99
CA GLY A 4 -4.89 -12.38 6.08
C GLY A 4 -5.26 -11.80 7.44
N PRO A 5 -4.64 -12.30 8.52
CA PRO A 5 -4.88 -11.80 9.87
C PRO A 5 -4.52 -10.31 10.00
N ASN A 6 -5.17 -9.65 10.95
CA ASN A 6 -4.86 -8.28 11.41
C ASN A 6 -4.90 -7.21 10.31
N VAL A 7 -5.80 -7.35 9.33
CA VAL A 7 -6.06 -6.28 8.35
C VAL A 7 -7.18 -5.38 8.84
N THR A 8 -6.97 -4.06 8.81
CA THR A 8 -8.01 -3.07 9.09
C THR A 8 -8.29 -2.24 7.85
N VAL A 9 -9.57 -2.08 7.51
CA VAL A 9 -10.02 -1.32 6.33
C VAL A 9 -11.01 -0.26 6.79
N ALA A 10 -10.73 1.00 6.50
CA ALA A 10 -11.61 2.12 6.81
C ALA A 10 -12.72 2.30 5.75
N ASP A 11 -13.61 3.26 5.98
CA ASP A 11 -14.73 3.55 5.07
C ASP A 11 -14.26 3.96 3.67
N LYS A 12 -15.09 3.65 2.67
CA LYS A 12 -14.94 4.09 1.27
C LYS A 12 -13.64 3.63 0.59
N VAL A 13 -13.00 2.58 1.10
CA VAL A 13 -11.82 1.97 0.47
C VAL A 13 -12.24 1.12 -0.73
N THR A 14 -11.46 1.19 -1.82
CA THR A 14 -11.61 0.31 -2.98
C THR A 14 -10.44 -0.66 -3.04
N ILE A 15 -10.72 -1.97 -3.04
CA ILE A 15 -9.70 -3.01 -3.17
C ILE A 15 -10.00 -3.84 -4.40
N HIS A 16 -9.10 -3.77 -5.38
CA HIS A 16 -9.23 -4.44 -6.66
C HIS A 16 -8.81 -5.91 -6.59
N ALA A 17 -9.25 -6.68 -7.58
CA ALA A 17 -9.03 -8.12 -7.66
C ALA A 17 -7.55 -8.53 -7.52
N PHE A 18 -7.34 -9.75 -7.04
CA PHE A 18 -6.02 -10.37 -6.85
C PHE A 18 -5.06 -9.66 -5.89
N SER A 19 -5.53 -8.66 -5.15
CA SER A 19 -4.76 -8.05 -4.06
C SER A 19 -4.75 -8.92 -2.81
N HIS A 20 -3.60 -8.99 -2.14
CA HIS A 20 -3.38 -9.75 -0.91
C HIS A 20 -2.93 -8.80 0.19
N LEU A 21 -3.64 -8.80 1.31
CA LEU A 21 -3.39 -7.93 2.45
C LEU A 21 -3.20 -8.78 3.70
N GLU A 22 -2.17 -8.50 4.49
CA GLU A 22 -1.90 -9.19 5.76
C GLU A 22 -1.24 -8.20 6.72
N GLY A 23 -1.75 -8.07 7.95
CA GLY A 23 -1.21 -7.14 8.95
C GLY A 23 -1.15 -5.68 8.48
N ALA A 24 -2.05 -5.27 7.58
CA ALA A 24 -2.04 -3.98 6.91
C ALA A 24 -3.19 -3.08 7.38
N SER A 25 -2.94 -1.76 7.42
CA SER A 25 -3.95 -0.74 7.71
C SER A 25 -4.26 0.09 6.48
N VAL A 26 -5.52 0.06 6.02
CA VAL A 26 -5.97 0.79 4.82
C VAL A 26 -6.89 1.94 5.21
N GLY A 27 -6.37 3.17 5.08
CA GLY A 27 -7.04 4.40 5.48
C GLY A 27 -8.22 4.79 4.59
N GLN A 28 -9.07 5.68 5.09
CA GLN A 28 -10.34 6.06 4.47
C GLN A 28 -10.17 6.51 3.02
N GLY A 29 -10.97 5.98 2.11
CA GLY A 29 -10.94 6.38 0.69
C GLY A 29 -9.69 5.93 -0.09
N ALA A 30 -8.83 5.09 0.49
CA ALA A 30 -7.65 4.58 -0.21
C ALA A 30 -8.02 3.56 -1.30
N GLU A 31 -7.12 3.36 -2.26
CA GLU A 31 -7.27 2.42 -3.36
C GLU A 31 -6.12 1.42 -3.38
N VAL A 32 -6.43 0.13 -3.49
CA VAL A 32 -5.43 -0.97 -3.47
C VAL A 32 -5.60 -1.87 -4.68
N GLY A 33 -4.51 -2.06 -5.43
CA GLY A 33 -4.40 -3.02 -6.52
C GLY A 33 -4.87 -2.51 -7.88
N PRO A 34 -5.15 -3.42 -8.83
CA PRO A 34 -5.20 -4.89 -8.68
C PRO A 34 -3.81 -5.52 -8.44
N TYR A 35 -3.74 -6.77 -7.99
CA TYR A 35 -2.46 -7.48 -7.79
C TYR A 35 -1.47 -6.82 -6.80
N ALA A 36 -1.95 -5.97 -5.88
CA ALA A 36 -1.08 -5.40 -4.84
C ALA A 36 -0.78 -6.42 -3.74
N ARG A 37 0.39 -6.30 -3.10
CA ARG A 37 0.77 -7.09 -1.93
C ARG A 37 1.06 -6.18 -0.74
N LEU A 38 0.13 -6.09 0.21
CA LEU A 38 0.35 -5.40 1.48
C LEU A 38 0.74 -6.43 2.54
N ARG A 39 1.97 -6.34 3.03
CA ARG A 39 2.54 -7.20 4.07
C ARG A 39 2.43 -6.54 5.45
N PRO A 40 2.72 -7.28 6.54
CA PRO A 40 2.61 -6.74 7.88
C PRO A 40 3.33 -5.40 8.06
N GLY A 41 2.64 -4.47 8.73
CA GLY A 41 3.13 -3.10 8.96
C GLY A 41 2.96 -2.15 7.77
N ALA A 42 2.34 -2.56 6.67
CA ALA A 42 1.94 -1.63 5.61
C ALA A 42 0.78 -0.74 6.07
N VAL A 43 0.98 0.57 6.01
CA VAL A 43 -0.03 1.58 6.40
C VAL A 43 -0.30 2.50 5.22
N LEU A 44 -1.54 2.51 4.75
CA LEU A 44 -2.03 3.41 3.71
C LEU A 44 -2.80 4.55 4.37
N GLY A 45 -2.34 5.78 4.18
CA GLY A 45 -3.04 6.97 4.64
C GLY A 45 -4.35 7.21 3.89
N ALA A 46 -5.16 8.15 4.39
CA ALA A 46 -6.43 8.50 3.75
C ALA A 46 -6.22 8.91 2.28
N LYS A 47 -7.06 8.38 1.38
CA LYS A 47 -7.02 8.63 -0.07
C LYS A 47 -5.68 8.28 -0.75
N SER A 48 -4.81 7.51 -0.09
CA SER A 48 -3.58 7.01 -0.72
C SER A 48 -3.89 5.92 -1.74
N LYS A 49 -2.95 5.65 -2.65
CA LYS A 49 -3.13 4.66 -3.71
C LYS A 49 -1.93 3.75 -3.85
N VAL A 50 -2.18 2.45 -3.79
CA VAL A 50 -1.26 1.39 -4.18
C VAL A 50 -1.84 0.73 -5.42
N GLY A 51 -1.14 0.81 -6.55
CA GLY A 51 -1.61 0.24 -7.81
C GLY A 51 -1.06 -1.16 -8.07
N ASN A 52 -0.90 -1.51 -9.36
CA ASN A 52 -0.63 -2.88 -9.76
C ASN A 52 0.82 -3.31 -9.54
N PHE A 53 0.97 -4.54 -9.03
CA PHE A 53 2.27 -5.15 -8.72
C PHE A 53 3.13 -4.28 -7.81
N VAL A 54 2.49 -3.58 -6.87
CA VAL A 54 3.16 -2.85 -5.82
C VAL A 54 3.13 -3.67 -4.54
N GLU A 55 4.30 -3.84 -3.92
CA GLU A 55 4.47 -4.51 -2.64
C GLU A 55 4.90 -3.51 -1.56
N MET A 56 4.25 -3.57 -0.39
CA MET A 56 4.63 -2.79 0.79
C MET A 56 4.84 -3.69 2.01
N LYS A 57 5.88 -3.42 2.82
CA LYS A 57 6.19 -4.11 4.08
C LYS A 57 6.69 -3.10 5.10
N LYS A 58 6.14 -3.07 6.32
CA LYS A 58 6.58 -2.13 7.38
C LYS A 58 6.79 -0.68 6.88
N ALA A 59 5.88 -0.18 6.05
CA ALA A 59 6.04 1.11 5.39
C ALA A 59 4.76 1.93 5.48
N VAL A 60 4.91 3.25 5.55
CA VAL A 60 3.80 4.21 5.62
C VAL A 60 3.72 4.96 4.30
N LEU A 61 2.57 4.87 3.62
CA LEU A 61 2.22 5.69 2.47
C LEU A 61 1.29 6.81 2.97
N GLY A 62 1.80 8.04 3.01
CA GLY A 62 1.07 9.19 3.55
C GLY A 62 -0.27 9.49 2.84
N ALA A 63 -1.08 10.35 3.46
CA ALA A 63 -2.37 10.73 2.90
C ALA A 63 -2.25 11.26 1.46
N GLY A 64 -3.09 10.75 0.56
CA GLY A 64 -3.07 11.11 -0.87
C GLY A 64 -1.82 10.68 -1.66
N ALA A 65 -0.83 10.04 -1.01
CA ALA A 65 0.37 9.58 -1.68
C ALA A 65 0.08 8.36 -2.56
N LYS A 66 0.89 8.18 -3.61
CA LYS A 66 0.64 7.19 -4.65
C LYS A 66 1.89 6.40 -4.97
N ALA A 67 1.75 5.09 -5.09
CA ALA A 67 2.69 4.20 -5.73
C ALA A 67 1.89 3.31 -6.68
N ASN A 68 1.91 3.61 -7.97
CA ASN A 68 0.94 3.02 -8.90
C ASN A 68 1.43 1.74 -9.57
N HIS A 69 2.74 1.56 -9.77
CA HIS A 69 3.23 0.52 -10.68
C HIS A 69 4.56 -0.06 -10.24
N LEU A 70 4.64 -1.39 -10.13
CA LEU A 70 5.90 -2.17 -10.13
C LEU A 70 6.92 -1.71 -9.07
N SER A 71 6.45 -1.27 -7.91
CA SER A 71 7.30 -0.72 -6.85
C SER A 71 7.34 -1.64 -5.64
N TYR A 72 8.48 -1.67 -4.96
CA TYR A 72 8.60 -2.22 -3.62
C TYR A 72 8.95 -1.07 -2.66
N ILE A 73 8.15 -0.92 -1.61
CA ILE A 73 8.32 0.09 -0.57
C ILE A 73 8.34 -0.62 0.79
N GLY A 74 9.54 -0.78 1.33
CA GLY A 74 9.81 -1.50 2.57
C GLY A 74 10.56 -0.63 3.57
N ASP A 75 10.17 -0.69 4.84
CA ASP A 75 10.85 -0.02 5.96
C ASP A 75 11.10 1.49 5.71
N ALA A 76 10.06 2.14 5.16
CA ALA A 76 10.14 3.53 4.69
C ALA A 76 8.87 4.32 4.99
N GLU A 77 9.03 5.64 5.10
CA GLU A 77 7.92 6.60 5.17
C GLU A 77 7.88 7.44 3.90
N VAL A 78 6.75 7.41 3.19
CA VAL A 78 6.47 8.22 2.01
C VAL A 78 5.53 9.34 2.41
N GLY A 79 5.99 10.59 2.23
CA GLY A 79 5.24 11.79 2.63
C GLY A 79 3.88 11.93 1.94
N ALA A 80 2.98 12.69 2.56
CA ALA A 80 1.66 12.98 2.03
C ALA A 80 1.73 13.64 0.63
N GLY A 81 0.84 13.24 -0.27
CA GLY A 81 0.76 13.75 -1.65
C GLY A 81 1.92 13.35 -2.57
N ALA A 82 2.92 12.59 -2.08
CA ALA A 82 4.03 12.13 -2.91
C ALA A 82 3.55 11.17 -4.01
N ASN A 83 4.25 11.17 -5.15
CA ASN A 83 3.98 10.27 -6.25
C ASN A 83 5.24 9.48 -6.59
N ILE A 84 5.24 8.19 -6.26
CA ILE A 84 6.33 7.26 -6.50
C ILE A 84 6.28 6.83 -7.97
N GLY A 85 7.36 7.10 -8.69
CA GLY A 85 7.52 6.71 -10.08
C GLY A 85 7.54 5.18 -10.24
N ALA A 86 7.08 4.69 -11.38
CA ALA A 86 7.06 3.26 -11.67
C ALA A 86 8.44 2.62 -11.53
N GLY A 87 8.51 1.42 -10.94
CA GLY A 87 9.79 0.71 -10.77
C GLY A 87 10.68 1.26 -9.66
N THR A 88 10.22 2.27 -8.89
CA THR A 88 10.98 2.77 -7.75
C THR A 88 11.03 1.72 -6.65
N ILE A 89 12.23 1.42 -6.17
CA ILE A 89 12.48 0.42 -5.13
C ILE A 89 13.17 1.12 -3.95
N THR A 90 12.62 1.00 -2.76
CA THR A 90 13.37 1.31 -1.54
C THR A 90 14.29 0.15 -1.21
N CYS A 91 15.59 0.40 -1.11
CA CYS A 91 16.53 -0.59 -0.60
C CYS A 91 16.37 -0.68 0.92
N ASN A 92 16.03 -1.87 1.42
CA ASN A 92 16.06 -2.19 2.84
C ASN A 92 16.71 -3.57 3.02
N TYR A 93 17.30 -3.80 4.18
CA TYR A 93 17.92 -5.08 4.52
C TYR A 93 17.31 -5.54 5.85
N ASP A 94 16.24 -6.33 5.73
CA ASP A 94 15.28 -6.62 6.80
C ASP A 94 14.70 -8.05 6.73
#